data_AF-J3PBX7-F1
#
_entry.id   AF-J3PBX7-F1
#
_cell.length_a   1.000
_cell.length_b   1.000
_cell.length_c   1.000
_cell.angle_alpha   90.00
_cell.angle_beta   90.00
_cell.angle_gamma   90.00
#
_symmetry.space_group_name_H-M   'P 1'
#
loop_
_entity.id
_entity.type
_entity.pdbx_description
1 polymer ?
#
loop_
_entity_poly.entity_id
_entity_poly.type
_entity_poly.pdbx_seq_one_letter_code
_entity_poly.pdbx_strand_id
1 'polypeptide(L)'
;MDGLPTPATMPKMDRSDSSSGSEVDTPPLGPTIHAPVPMRPRLPSRKSSGTMVVPRDSIDASQPCEIDFEPGDVRAMSPRRTTEDIEAMGREAREELRRHAKALQDSLIMIFNRIEAVKEEHDKLDSNNKFLQKYIGDLMSTSKITSTGGGRAKK
;
A
#
# COMPACT_ATOMS: atom_id res chain seq x y z
N MET A 1 -22.76 31.48 -16.53
CA MET A 1 -21.92 32.46 -15.80
C MET A 1 -21.40 31.81 -14.52
N ASP A 2 -20.86 30.60 -14.59
CA ASP A 2 -19.49 30.25 -15.06
C ASP A 2 -18.45 30.56 -13.98
N GLY A 3 -18.29 29.61 -13.06
CA GLY A 3 -17.13 29.54 -12.17
C GLY A 3 -16.26 28.37 -12.61
N LEU A 4 -15.23 28.65 -13.40
CA LEU A 4 -14.22 27.67 -13.84
C LEU A 4 -13.47 27.09 -12.62
N PRO A 5 -13.12 25.79 -12.62
CA PRO A 5 -12.23 25.24 -11.60
C PRO A 5 -10.79 25.72 -11.86
N THR A 6 -10.16 26.30 -10.84
CA THR A 6 -8.75 26.71 -10.86
C THR A 6 -7.83 25.49 -11.05
N PRO A 7 -6.79 25.58 -11.89
CA PRO A 7 -5.87 24.47 -12.08
C PRO A 7 -5.02 24.23 -10.82
N ALA A 8 -4.93 22.97 -10.41
CA ALA A 8 -4.06 22.53 -9.33
C ALA A 8 -2.61 22.97 -9.60
N THR A 9 -2.04 23.73 -8.66
CA THR A 9 -0.63 24.13 -8.69
C THR A 9 0.23 22.88 -8.49
N MET A 10 0.93 22.45 -9.53
CA MET A 10 1.95 21.39 -9.42
C MET A 10 3.08 21.87 -8.50
N PRO A 11 3.65 21.01 -7.64
CA PRO A 11 4.81 21.39 -6.85
C PRO A 11 5.98 21.66 -7.80
N LYS A 12 6.56 22.85 -7.71
CA LYS A 12 7.83 23.17 -8.36
C LYS A 12 8.89 22.25 -7.75
N MET A 13 9.54 21.45 -8.58
CA MET A 13 10.76 20.75 -8.19
C MET A 13 11.84 21.82 -7.94
N ASP A 14 12.14 22.08 -6.67
CA ASP A 14 13.32 22.85 -6.30
C ASP A 14 14.55 22.08 -6.76
N ARG A 15 15.28 22.67 -7.70
CA ARG A 15 16.61 22.21 -8.06
C ARG A 15 17.50 22.42 -6.84
N SER A 16 18.06 21.35 -6.32
CA SER A 16 19.04 21.42 -5.23
C SER A 16 20.33 22.05 -5.74
N ASP A 17 20.45 23.37 -5.61
CA ASP A 17 21.73 24.06 -5.76
C ASP A 17 22.54 23.82 -4.47
N SER A 18 23.47 22.87 -4.53
CA SER A 18 24.43 22.62 -3.46
C SER A 18 25.49 23.72 -3.44
N SER A 19 25.20 24.80 -2.73
CA SER A 19 26.18 25.82 -2.38
C SER A 19 26.76 25.53 -0.99
N SER A 20 27.85 24.79 -0.93
CA SER A 20 28.68 24.73 0.29
C SER A 20 29.54 26.00 0.37
N GLY A 21 28.97 27.07 0.91
CA GLY A 21 29.70 28.25 1.35
C GLY A 21 30.15 28.06 2.79
N SER A 22 31.46 28.07 3.03
CA SER A 22 32.07 28.00 4.35
C SER A 22 32.00 29.35 5.05
N GLU A 23 31.26 29.46 6.15
CA GLU A 23 31.44 30.53 7.13
C GLU A 23 32.19 29.98 8.36
N VAL A 24 33.34 30.57 8.65
CA VAL A 24 34.12 30.31 9.86
C VAL A 24 34.10 31.60 10.67
N ASP A 25 33.37 31.62 11.79
CA ASP A 25 33.84 32.28 13.03
C ASP A 25 32.94 31.91 14.23
N THR A 26 33.42 31.03 15.14
CA THR A 26 33.05 30.98 16.57
C THR A 26 33.84 29.86 17.31
N PRO A 27 34.40 30.11 18.52
CA PRO A 27 35.17 29.11 19.29
C PRO A 27 34.30 28.48 20.43
N PRO A 28 34.76 27.48 21.22
CA PRO A 28 34.60 26.06 20.94
C PRO A 28 33.97 25.27 22.11
N LEU A 29 32.87 24.53 21.89
CA LEU A 29 32.40 23.51 22.84
C LEU A 29 31.82 22.30 22.08
N GLY A 30 32.69 21.39 21.63
CA GLY A 30 32.30 20.09 21.06
C GLY A 30 33.50 19.28 20.58
N PRO A 31 33.47 17.94 20.61
CA PRO A 31 34.61 17.10 20.22
C PRO A 31 34.92 17.31 18.73
N THR A 32 36.07 17.92 18.46
CA THR A 32 36.55 18.19 17.10
C THR A 32 36.93 16.86 16.44
N ILE A 33 36.08 16.36 15.53
CA ILE A 33 36.43 15.21 14.67
C ILE A 33 37.49 15.69 13.69
N HIS A 34 38.76 15.50 14.05
CA HIS A 34 39.93 15.89 13.27
C HIS A 34 40.23 14.92 12.12
N ALA A 35 39.20 14.44 11.41
CA ALA A 35 39.39 13.63 10.22
C ALA A 35 39.52 14.56 9.00
N PRO A 36 40.57 14.43 8.16
CA PRO A 36 40.65 15.20 6.93
C PRO A 36 39.46 14.84 6.04
N VAL A 37 38.67 15.84 5.66
CA VAL A 37 37.55 15.66 4.73
C VAL A 37 38.11 15.07 3.43
N PRO A 38 37.68 13.86 3.00
CA PRO A 38 38.16 13.26 1.78
C PRO A 38 37.85 14.19 0.60
N MET A 39 38.89 14.75 0.00
CA MET A 39 38.74 15.59 -1.18
C MET A 39 38.35 14.68 -2.36
N ARG A 40 37.15 14.89 -2.92
CA ARG A 40 36.72 14.19 -4.13
C ARG A 40 37.74 14.46 -5.25
N PRO A 41 38.31 13.42 -5.89
CA PRO A 41 39.17 13.59 -7.06
C PRO A 41 38.47 14.43 -8.13
N ARG A 42 39.19 15.38 -8.73
CA ARG A 42 38.65 16.22 -9.80
C ARG A 42 38.34 15.34 -11.01
N LEU A 43 37.07 15.26 -11.39
CA LEU A 43 36.65 14.59 -12.61
C LEU A 43 37.31 15.32 -13.80
N PRO A 44 37.91 14.59 -14.76
CA PRO A 44 38.41 15.21 -15.98
C PRO A 44 37.27 15.93 -16.69
N SER A 45 37.55 17.15 -17.16
CA SER A 45 36.63 17.94 -17.97
C SER A 45 36.24 17.11 -19.20
N ARG A 46 35.00 16.60 -19.23
CA ARG A 46 34.45 15.96 -20.42
C ARG A 46 33.84 17.04 -21.31
N LYS A 47 34.14 17.01 -22.59
CA LYS A 47 33.42 17.78 -23.61
C LYS A 47 31.93 17.45 -23.51
N SER A 48 31.04 18.43 -23.62
CA SER A 48 29.60 18.18 -23.66
C SER A 48 29.29 17.24 -24.83
N SER A 49 28.92 16.00 -24.53
CA SER A 49 28.37 15.08 -25.53
C SER A 49 27.10 15.73 -26.06
N GLY A 50 27.00 15.89 -27.38
CA GLY A 50 25.86 16.54 -28.02
C GLY A 50 24.51 15.90 -27.69
N THR A 51 23.44 16.49 -28.21
CA THR A 51 22.06 16.04 -27.98
C THR A 51 21.89 14.56 -28.28
N MET A 52 21.40 13.79 -27.30
CA MET A 52 21.11 12.35 -27.36
C MET A 52 19.86 12.04 -28.23
N VAL A 53 19.44 12.98 -29.08
CA VAL A 53 18.21 12.85 -29.87
C VAL A 53 18.56 12.15 -31.18
N VAL A 54 18.22 10.88 -31.23
CA VAL A 54 18.34 10.06 -32.43
C VAL A 54 17.00 10.11 -33.20
N PRO A 55 16.98 10.48 -34.50
CA PRO A 55 15.76 10.47 -35.31
C PRO A 55 15.09 9.10 -35.32
N ARG A 56 13.75 9.06 -35.26
CA ARG A 56 12.97 7.81 -35.18
C ARG A 56 13.20 6.87 -36.36
N ASP A 57 13.54 7.40 -37.52
CA ASP A 57 13.74 6.62 -38.75
C ASP A 57 15.19 6.14 -38.93
N SER A 58 16.05 6.35 -37.92
CA SER A 58 17.44 5.91 -37.98
C SER A 58 17.56 4.38 -37.83
N ILE A 59 18.58 3.82 -38.46
CA ILE A 59 18.93 2.40 -38.38
C ILE A 59 19.20 1.99 -36.92
N ASP A 60 19.90 2.84 -36.17
CA ASP A 60 20.21 2.63 -34.75
C ASP A 60 18.97 2.61 -33.84
N ALA A 61 17.87 3.25 -34.25
CA ALA A 61 16.60 3.23 -33.51
C ALA A 61 15.67 2.07 -33.91
N SER A 62 15.89 1.47 -35.09
CA SER A 62 14.97 0.49 -35.69
C SER A 62 15.47 -0.96 -35.59
N GLN A 63 16.78 -1.19 -35.47
CA GLN A 63 17.35 -2.52 -35.27
C GLN A 63 17.97 -2.68 -33.88
N PRO A 64 17.70 -3.81 -33.19
CA PRO A 64 18.52 -4.22 -32.05
C PRO A 64 19.98 -4.30 -32.51
N CYS A 65 20.80 -3.37 -32.03
CA CYS A 65 22.21 -3.39 -32.34
C CYS A 65 22.82 -4.59 -31.61
N GLU A 66 23.23 -5.62 -32.36
CA GLU A 66 24.13 -6.68 -31.91
C GLU A 66 25.46 -6.00 -31.56
N ILE A 67 25.56 -5.48 -30.34
CA ILE A 67 26.78 -4.83 -29.86
C ILE A 67 27.72 -5.95 -29.43
N ASP A 68 28.65 -6.28 -30.31
CA ASP A 68 29.79 -7.13 -29.97
C ASP A 68 30.61 -6.42 -28.89
N PHE A 69 30.58 -6.96 -27.67
CA PHE A 69 31.33 -6.42 -26.55
C PHE A 69 32.79 -6.88 -26.64
N GLU A 70 33.71 -5.91 -26.71
CA GLU A 70 35.15 -6.17 -26.67
C GLU A 70 35.56 -6.95 -25.41
N PRO A 71 36.57 -7.84 -25.48
CA PRO A 71 37.09 -8.55 -24.30
C PRO A 71 37.61 -7.56 -23.24
N GLY A 72 36.80 -7.32 -22.20
CA GLY A 72 37.09 -6.34 -21.15
C GLY A 72 36.06 -5.21 -21.01
N ASP A 73 35.00 -5.19 -21.82
CA ASP A 73 33.91 -4.23 -21.63
C ASP A 73 33.18 -4.50 -20.30
N VAL A 74 33.22 -3.52 -19.39
CA VAL A 74 32.53 -3.54 -18.10
C VAL A 74 31.01 -3.76 -18.23
N ARG A 75 30.43 -3.43 -19.40
CA ARG A 75 29.02 -3.67 -19.72
C ARG A 75 28.67 -5.14 -19.90
N ALA A 76 29.63 -5.96 -20.32
CA ALA A 76 29.51 -7.42 -20.38
C ALA A 76 29.68 -8.07 -18.99
N MET A 77 30.32 -7.35 -18.05
CA MET A 77 30.55 -7.80 -16.68
C MET A 77 29.43 -7.42 -15.70
N SER A 78 28.50 -6.54 -16.10
CA SER A 78 27.30 -6.25 -15.31
C SER A 78 26.25 -7.35 -15.53
N PRO A 79 25.65 -7.95 -14.50
CA PRO A 79 24.52 -8.87 -14.67
C PRO A 79 23.38 -8.18 -15.40
N ARG A 80 23.22 -8.45 -16.70
CA ARG A 80 22.11 -7.99 -17.50
C ARG A 80 21.07 -9.10 -17.49
N ARG A 81 19.90 -8.81 -16.90
CA ARG A 81 18.73 -9.68 -17.10
C ARG A 81 18.43 -9.70 -18.58
N THR A 82 18.40 -10.89 -19.16
CA THR A 82 17.97 -11.06 -20.55
C THR A 82 16.51 -10.63 -20.66
N THR A 83 16.03 -10.29 -21.86
CA THR A 83 14.61 -9.99 -22.08
C THR A 83 13.70 -11.13 -21.62
N GLU A 84 14.15 -12.37 -21.77
CA GLU A 84 13.49 -13.58 -21.27
C GLU A 84 13.34 -13.59 -19.74
N ASP A 85 14.38 -13.21 -18.99
CA ASP A 85 14.32 -13.14 -17.52
C ASP A 85 13.28 -12.10 -17.05
N ILE A 86 13.18 -10.98 -17.75
CA ILE A 86 12.21 -9.92 -17.43
C ILE A 86 10.77 -10.42 -17.65
N GLU A 87 10.53 -11.15 -18.74
CA GLU A 87 9.23 -11.76 -19.02
C GLU A 87 8.87 -12.87 -18.03
N ALA A 88 9.85 -13.69 -17.61
CA ALA A 88 9.67 -14.74 -16.61
C ALA A 88 9.26 -14.13 -15.24
N MET A 89 9.99 -13.13 -14.76
CA MET A 89 9.62 -12.42 -13.53
C MET A 89 8.25 -11.74 -13.64
N GLY A 90 7.92 -11.18 -14.81
CA GLY A 90 6.60 -10.57 -15.04
C GLY A 90 5.45 -11.59 -15.04
N ARG A 91 5.70 -12.83 -15.47
CA ARG A 91 4.73 -13.93 -15.36
C ARG A 91 4.58 -14.37 -13.90
N GLU A 92 5.68 -14.62 -13.21
CA GLU A 92 5.69 -15.04 -11.80
C GLU A 92 4.97 -14.02 -10.90
N ALA A 93 5.26 -12.73 -11.05
CA ALA A 93 4.58 -11.68 -10.28
C ALA A 93 3.07 -11.64 -10.51
N ARG A 94 2.61 -11.90 -11.76
CA ARG A 94 1.18 -11.97 -12.09
C ARG A 94 0.52 -13.24 -11.55
N GLU A 95 1.24 -14.35 -11.53
CA GLU A 95 0.76 -15.61 -10.96
C GLU A 95 0.63 -15.49 -9.44
N GLU A 96 1.61 -14.90 -8.77
CA GLU A 96 1.57 -14.70 -7.32
C GLU A 96 0.44 -13.72 -6.93
N LEU A 97 0.25 -12.63 -7.69
CA LEU A 97 -0.89 -11.73 -7.48
C LEU A 97 -2.23 -12.46 -7.61
N ARG A 98 -2.38 -13.34 -8.61
CA ARG A 98 -3.60 -14.15 -8.77
C ARG A 98 -3.78 -15.14 -7.63
N ARG A 99 -2.70 -15.75 -7.15
CA ARG A 99 -2.73 -16.67 -6.01
C ARG A 99 -3.21 -15.96 -4.74
N HIS A 100 -2.67 -14.77 -4.46
CA HIS A 100 -3.11 -13.94 -3.34
C HIS A 100 -4.58 -13.52 -3.46
N ALA A 101 -5.01 -13.08 -4.65
CA ALA A 101 -6.40 -12.71 -4.89
C ALA A 101 -7.36 -13.89 -4.63
N LYS A 102 -6.98 -15.10 -5.07
CA LYS A 102 -7.77 -16.31 -4.83
C LYS A 102 -7.83 -16.67 -3.35
N ALA A 103 -6.71 -16.66 -2.64
CA ALA A 103 -6.68 -16.92 -1.21
C ALA A 103 -7.56 -15.94 -0.42
N LEU A 104 -7.57 -14.66 -0.84
CA LEU A 104 -8.44 -13.65 -0.23
C LEU A 104 -9.92 -13.93 -0.51
N GLN A 105 -10.27 -14.32 -1.74
CA GLN A 105 -11.64 -14.71 -2.10
C GLN A 105 -12.13 -15.91 -1.27
N ASP A 106 -11.30 -16.95 -1.15
CA ASP A 106 -11.64 -18.14 -0.36
C ASP A 106 -11.82 -17.78 1.13
N SER A 107 -10.97 -16.91 1.66
CA SER A 107 -11.09 -16.38 3.03
C SER A 107 -12.39 -15.59 3.23
N LEU A 108 -12.77 -14.74 2.28
CA LEU A 108 -14.01 -13.97 2.33
C LEU A 108 -15.25 -14.88 2.31
N ILE A 109 -15.25 -15.93 1.49
CA ILE A 109 -16.35 -16.92 1.44
C ILE A 109 -16.47 -17.63 2.79
N MET A 110 -15.34 -18.03 3.40
CA MET A 110 -15.34 -18.68 4.71
C MET A 110 -15.92 -17.77 5.80
N ILE A 111 -15.52 -16.48 5.82
CA ILE A 111 -16.05 -15.51 6.77
C ILE A 111 -17.55 -15.29 6.55
N PHE A 112 -17.99 -15.17 5.30
CA PHE A 112 -19.39 -15.02 4.95
C PHE A 112 -20.25 -16.17 5.51
N ASN A 113 -19.85 -17.42 5.25
CA ASN A 113 -20.56 -18.60 5.75
C ASN A 113 -20.62 -18.62 7.30
N ARG A 114 -19.54 -18.19 7.96
CA ARG A 114 -19.52 -18.10 9.43
C ARG A 114 -20.47 -17.03 9.97
N ILE A 115 -20.58 -15.89 9.28
CA ILE A 115 -21.53 -14.83 9.63
C ILE A 115 -22.98 -15.34 9.47
N GLU A 116 -23.27 -16.04 8.38
CA GLU A 116 -24.61 -16.62 8.17
C GLU A 116 -24.98 -17.61 9.28
N ALA A 117 -24.08 -18.52 9.64
CA ALA A 117 -24.32 -19.47 10.73
C ALA A 117 -24.59 -18.77 12.07
N VAL A 118 -23.80 -17.74 12.41
CA VAL A 118 -24.01 -16.94 13.63
C VAL A 118 -25.33 -16.19 13.58
N LYS A 119 -25.73 -15.65 12.43
CA LYS A 119 -26.99 -14.95 12.26
C LYS A 119 -28.18 -15.89 12.46
N GLU A 120 -28.15 -17.09 11.90
CA GLU A 120 -29.22 -18.08 12.11
C GLU A 120 -29.35 -18.50 13.58
N GLU A 121 -28.23 -18.69 14.27
CA GLU A 121 -28.22 -18.99 15.71
C GLU A 121 -28.78 -17.81 16.52
N HIS A 122 -28.39 -16.58 16.18
CA HIS A 122 -28.91 -15.37 16.80
C HIS A 122 -30.42 -15.24 16.60
N ASP A 123 -30.94 -15.45 15.38
CA ASP A 123 -32.37 -15.40 15.09
C ASP A 123 -33.14 -16.44 15.91
N LYS A 124 -32.58 -17.64 16.11
CA LYS A 124 -33.14 -18.67 17.01
C LYS A 124 -33.15 -18.20 18.46
N LEU A 125 -32.04 -17.69 18.98
CA LEU A 125 -31.94 -17.18 20.34
C LEU A 125 -32.91 -16.02 20.58
N ASP A 126 -33.05 -15.10 19.63
CA ASP A 126 -34.01 -13.99 19.69
C ASP A 126 -35.45 -14.48 19.72
N SER A 127 -35.78 -15.50 18.91
CA SER A 127 -37.12 -16.09 18.93
C SER A 127 -37.42 -16.71 20.31
N ASN A 128 -36.51 -17.52 20.86
CA ASN A 128 -36.63 -18.13 22.18
C ASN A 128 -36.73 -17.07 23.30
N ASN A 129 -35.93 -16.01 23.22
CA ASN A 129 -35.96 -14.92 24.20
C ASN A 129 -37.34 -14.21 24.18
N LYS A 130 -37.87 -13.92 22.98
CA LYS A 130 -39.24 -13.38 22.83
C LYS A 130 -40.29 -14.33 23.42
N PHE A 131 -40.18 -15.64 23.19
CA PHE A 131 -41.08 -16.63 23.80
C PHE A 131 -41.02 -16.62 25.33
N LEU A 132 -39.81 -16.61 25.91
CA LEU A 132 -39.63 -16.56 27.35
C LEU A 132 -40.17 -15.26 27.96
N GLN A 133 -39.89 -14.11 27.34
CA GLN A 133 -40.43 -12.82 27.79
C GLN A 133 -41.96 -12.81 27.77
N LYS A 134 -42.58 -13.32 26.70
CA LYS A 134 -44.05 -13.44 26.62
C LYS A 134 -44.59 -14.35 27.72
N TYR A 135 -43.99 -15.53 27.91
CA TYR A 135 -44.41 -16.48 28.93
C TYR A 135 -44.33 -15.90 30.35
N ILE A 136 -43.22 -15.23 30.67
CA ILE A 136 -43.05 -14.53 31.95
C ILE A 136 -44.09 -13.41 32.10
N GLY A 137 -44.32 -12.62 31.04
CA GLY A 137 -45.34 -11.58 31.03
C GLY A 137 -46.75 -12.12 31.31
N ASP A 138 -47.14 -13.20 30.64
CA ASP A 138 -48.42 -13.88 30.83
C ASP A 138 -48.54 -14.44 32.26
N LEU A 139 -47.48 -15.08 32.78
CA LEU A 139 -47.46 -15.63 34.12
C LEU A 139 -47.57 -14.55 35.21
N MET A 140 -46.87 -13.43 35.03
CA MET A 140 -46.92 -12.29 35.94
C MET A 140 -48.28 -11.58 35.89
N SER A 141 -48.88 -11.47 34.71
CA SER A 141 -50.23 -10.90 34.53
C SER A 141 -51.29 -11.77 35.20
N THR A 142 -51.27 -13.08 34.94
CA THR A 142 -52.20 -14.04 35.56
C THR A 142 -52.02 -14.11 37.08
N SER A 143 -50.78 -14.09 37.59
CA SER A 143 -50.48 -14.11 39.03
C SER A 143 -51.03 -12.88 39.77
N LYS A 144 -51.08 -11.70 39.14
CA LYS A 144 -51.71 -10.51 39.73
C LYS A 144 -53.23 -10.63 39.82
N ILE A 145 -53.86 -11.27 38.83
CA ILE A 145 -55.31 -11.47 38.79
C ILE A 145 -55.74 -12.52 39.83
N THR A 146 -55.00 -13.62 39.96
CA THR A 146 -55.35 -14.69 40.91
C THR A 146 -55.05 -14.34 42.37
N SER A 147 -53.99 -13.56 42.64
CA SER A 147 -53.62 -13.15 44.00
C SER A 147 -54.55 -12.08 44.59
N THR A 148 -55.15 -11.22 43.75
CA THR A 148 -56.10 -10.19 44.21
C THR A 148 -57.55 -10.68 44.27
N GLY A 149 -57.89 -11.79 43.62
CA GLY A 149 -59.23 -12.41 43.66
C GLY A 149 -59.56 -13.23 44.91
N GLY A 150 -58.56 -13.63 45.72
CA GLY A 150 -58.76 -14.44 46.93
C GLY A 150 -59.00 -13.66 48.22
N GLY A 151 -58.91 -12.33 48.19
CA GLY A 151 -58.86 -11.47 49.40
C GLY A 151 -60.18 -10.86 49.88
N ARG A 152 -61.32 -11.07 49.19
CA ARG A 152 -62.63 -10.52 49.58
C ARG A 152 -63.66 -11.61 49.87
N ALA A 153 -63.37 -12.43 50.88
CA ALA A 153 -64.37 -13.32 51.49
C ALA A 153 -64.05 -13.53 52.97
N LYS A 154 -64.20 -12.47 53.78
CA LYS A 154 -64.48 -12.53 55.24
C LYS A 154 -64.52 -11.12 55.83
N LYS A 155 -65.71 -10.53 55.88
CA LYS A 155 -66.31 -9.93 57.09
C LYS A 155 -67.73 -9.49 56.77
#